data_AF-A0A7K1GEX6-F1
#
_entry.id   AF-A0A7K1GEX6-F1
#
_cell.length_a   1.000
_cell.length_b   1.000
_cell.length_c   1.000
_cell.angle_alpha   90.00
_cell.angle_beta   90.00
_cell.angle_gamma   90.00
#
_symmetry.space_group_name_H-M   'P 1'
#
loop_
_entity.id
_entity.type
_entity.pdbx_description
1 polymer ?
#
loop_
_entity_poly.entity_id
_entity_poly.type
_entity_poly.pdbx_seq_one_letter_code
_entity_poly.pdbx_strand_id
1 'polypeptide(L)'
;MIKFFRHIRQRLVKENRTSKYLLYAIGEIVLVVIGILIALQINNWNEERKTNANLNKALKALKTDLVQDSLLIANHLPDVNYQYQLNESLRERMAMPKATVDTLLKITRNEFNPNWNNPIFYNTNAYKSLNDTGLIDVMNDSLKAHIKDYYNGKFYREGMVESITKDYRAKLAQYVDTYTFGSTDLHDQGKLIDSLVWKDIDLAHLAAAFQGISNFKRILFRLTKDEMEYSLSNSKGLIQHIDQNLDAND
;
A
#
# COMPACT_ATOMS: atom_id res chain seq x y z
N MET A 1 30.47 49.61 12.47
CA MET A 1 30.66 49.92 11.03
C MET A 1 29.89 51.15 10.56
N ILE A 2 28.61 51.35 10.91
CA ILE A 2 27.80 52.52 10.46
C ILE A 2 28.46 53.88 10.73
N LYS A 3 29.11 54.09 11.90
CA LYS A 3 29.75 55.37 12.22
C LYS A 3 30.98 55.68 11.35
N PHE A 4 31.73 54.67 10.91
CA PHE A 4 32.94 54.87 10.10
C PHE A 4 32.59 55.31 8.66
N PHE A 5 31.67 54.59 8.03
CA PHE A 5 31.14 54.95 6.71
C PHE A 5 30.39 56.30 6.72
N ARG A 6 29.72 56.64 7.84
CA ARG A 6 29.07 57.95 8.02
C ARG A 6 30.06 59.13 7.98
N HIS A 7 31.21 59.03 8.65
CA HIS A 7 32.21 60.11 8.65
C HIS A 7 32.86 60.30 7.28
N ILE A 8 33.07 59.20 6.54
CA ILE A 8 33.61 59.26 5.16
C ILE A 8 32.59 59.93 4.21
N ARG A 9 31.30 59.60 4.31
CA ARG A 9 30.24 60.27 3.52
C ARG A 9 30.18 61.77 3.78
N GLN A 10 30.23 62.19 5.04
CA GLN A 10 30.20 63.62 5.40
C GLN A 10 31.40 64.40 4.84
N ARG A 11 32.58 63.76 4.75
CA ARG A 11 33.79 64.36 4.17
C ARG A 11 33.72 64.50 2.65
N LEU A 12 33.21 63.49 1.94
CA LEU A 12 33.11 63.47 0.47
C LEU A 12 32.05 64.45 -0.07
N VAL A 13 30.97 64.69 0.67
CA VAL A 13 29.95 65.69 0.33
C VAL A 13 30.47 67.11 0.48
N LYS A 14 31.37 67.38 1.45
CA LYS A 14 32.01 68.68 1.65
C LYS A 14 33.01 69.07 0.55
N GLU A 15 33.52 68.11 -0.22
CA GLU A 15 34.53 68.34 -1.27
C GLU A 15 33.96 68.54 -2.70
N ASN A 16 32.63 68.66 -2.91
CA ASN A 16 32.00 68.73 -4.23
C ASN A 16 32.27 67.50 -5.15
N ARG A 17 32.61 66.35 -4.57
CA ARG A 17 32.95 65.11 -5.30
C ARG A 17 31.78 64.14 -5.40
N THR A 18 30.68 64.58 -6.01
CA THR A 18 29.44 63.80 -6.20
C THR A 18 29.68 62.45 -6.87
N SER A 19 30.54 62.37 -7.88
CA SER A 19 30.86 61.09 -8.56
C SER A 19 31.54 60.07 -7.63
N LYS A 20 32.45 60.51 -6.75
CA LYS A 20 33.11 59.61 -5.78
C LYS A 20 32.14 59.15 -4.69
N TYR A 21 31.22 60.02 -4.28
CA TYR A 21 30.15 59.68 -3.34
C TYR A 21 29.21 58.60 -3.90
N LEU A 22 28.81 58.72 -5.17
CA LEU A 22 27.95 57.74 -5.85
C LEU A 22 28.61 56.35 -5.92
N LEU A 23 29.89 56.29 -6.31
CA LEU A 23 30.69 55.06 -6.34
C LEU A 23 30.76 54.37 -4.97
N TYR A 24 30.97 55.13 -3.89
CA TYR A 24 31.00 54.59 -2.53
C TYR A 24 29.64 54.09 -2.05
N ALA A 25 28.55 54.82 -2.36
CA ALA A 25 27.20 54.40 -2.01
C ALA A 25 26.80 53.11 -2.75
N ILE A 26 27.18 52.97 -4.03
CA ILE A 26 26.99 51.74 -4.80
C ILE A 26 27.80 50.60 -4.17
N GLY A 27 29.06 50.83 -3.80
CA GLY A 27 29.89 49.83 -3.12
C GLY A 27 29.27 49.32 -1.81
N GLU A 28 28.68 50.20 -1.01
CA GLU A 28 28.01 49.83 0.23
C GLU A 28 26.73 49.00 -0.02
N ILE A 29 25.93 49.38 -1.03
CA ILE A 29 24.75 48.61 -1.44
C ILE A 29 25.18 47.22 -1.91
N VAL A 30 26.22 47.10 -2.76
CA VAL A 30 26.74 45.82 -3.24
C VAL A 30 27.20 44.94 -2.07
N LEU A 31 27.89 45.51 -1.09
CA LEU A 31 28.39 44.77 0.08
C LEU A 31 27.23 44.28 0.98
N VAL A 32 26.19 45.10 1.16
CA VAL A 32 24.95 44.70 1.86
C VAL A 32 24.23 43.59 1.10
N VAL A 33 24.10 43.71 -0.22
CA VAL A 33 23.46 42.69 -1.07
C VAL A 33 24.20 41.36 -0.99
N ILE A 34 25.54 41.36 -1.07
CA ILE A 34 26.36 40.14 -0.88
C ILE A 34 26.12 39.54 0.50
N GLY A 35 26.05 40.35 1.56
CA GLY A 35 25.75 39.89 2.91
C GLY A 35 24.38 39.20 3.01
N ILE A 36 23.34 39.76 2.38
CA ILE A 36 21.99 39.18 2.32
C ILE A 36 22.01 37.87 1.53
N LEU A 37 22.67 37.83 0.37
CA LEU A 37 22.76 36.62 -0.45
C LEU A 37 23.47 35.47 0.29
N ILE A 38 24.56 35.75 1.00
CA ILE A 38 25.25 34.75 1.83
C ILE A 38 24.34 34.25 2.95
N ALA A 39 23.63 35.16 3.64
CA ALA A 39 22.70 34.78 4.70
C ALA A 39 21.56 33.89 4.18
N LEU A 40 20.99 34.24 3.01
CA LEU A 40 19.98 33.44 2.33
C LEU A 40 20.54 32.07 1.93
N GLN A 41 21.77 32.03 1.40
CA GLN A 41 22.41 30.77 1.00
C GLN A 41 22.65 29.83 2.19
N ILE A 42 23.11 30.36 3.32
CA ILE A 42 23.30 29.57 4.55
C ILE A 42 21.95 29.04 5.07
N ASN A 43 20.90 29.86 5.01
CA ASN A 43 19.57 29.44 5.43
C ASN A 43 19.01 28.33 4.51
N ASN A 44 19.12 28.50 3.19
CA ASN A 44 18.67 27.51 2.22
C ASN A 44 19.41 26.18 2.39
N TRP A 45 20.73 26.22 2.59
CA TRP A 45 21.53 25.02 2.85
C TRP A 45 21.12 24.28 4.13
N ASN A 46 20.82 25.04 5.20
CA ASN A 46 20.34 24.43 6.45
C ASN A 46 18.95 23.78 6.29
N GLU A 47 18.05 24.39 5.53
CA GLU A 47 16.72 23.83 5.24
C GLU A 47 16.80 22.61 4.32
N GLU A 48 17.67 22.62 3.32
CA GLU A 48 17.94 21.47 2.46
C GLU A 48 18.47 20.28 3.30
N ARG A 49 19.44 20.52 4.18
CA ARG A 49 19.97 19.50 5.09
C ARG A 49 18.88 18.88 5.98
N LYS A 50 17.99 19.71 6.56
CA LYS A 50 16.87 19.21 7.38
C LYS A 50 15.88 18.40 6.55
N THR A 51 15.59 18.86 5.34
CA THR A 51 14.69 18.19 4.39
C THR A 51 15.24 16.81 4.02
N ASN A 52 16.53 16.73 3.69
CA ASN A 52 17.19 15.46 3.36
C ASN A 52 17.23 14.50 4.56
N ALA A 53 17.46 15.01 5.78
CA ALA A 53 17.39 14.19 6.99
C ALA A 53 15.98 13.60 7.23
N ASN A 54 14.94 14.41 7.01
CA ASN A 54 13.56 13.95 7.12
C ASN A 54 13.19 12.95 6.02
N LEU A 55 13.65 13.18 4.78
CA LEU A 55 13.48 12.26 3.66
C LEU A 55 14.13 10.90 3.97
N ASN A 56 15.39 10.89 4.42
CA ASN A 56 16.10 9.65 4.77
C ASN A 56 15.38 8.90 5.91
N LYS A 57 14.83 9.61 6.90
CA LYS A 57 14.02 9.01 7.97
C LYS A 57 12.74 8.39 7.41
N ALA A 58 12.06 9.07 6.48
CA ALA A 58 10.83 8.58 5.85
C ALA A 58 11.11 7.36 4.96
N LEU A 59 12.20 7.37 4.18
CA LEU A 59 12.62 6.23 3.34
C LEU A 59 13.00 5.00 4.19
N LYS A 60 13.67 5.20 5.33
CA LYS A 60 13.95 4.12 6.29
C LYS A 60 12.66 3.52 6.87
N ALA A 61 11.70 4.36 7.25
CA ALA A 61 10.40 3.89 7.71
C ALA A 61 9.64 3.13 6.61
N LEU A 62 9.64 3.65 5.38
CA LEU A 62 9.03 2.99 4.21
C LEU A 62 9.65 1.62 3.96
N LYS A 63 10.97 1.51 4.01
CA LYS A 63 11.68 0.23 3.90
C LYS A 63 11.22 -0.74 4.99
N THR A 64 11.12 -0.29 6.24
CA THR A 64 10.64 -1.13 7.35
C THR A 64 9.23 -1.65 7.08
N ASP A 65 8.31 -0.79 6.64
CA ASP A 65 6.93 -1.18 6.30
C ASP A 65 6.92 -2.23 5.17
N LEU A 66 7.69 -2.01 4.09
CA LEU A 66 7.79 -2.95 2.96
C LEU A 66 8.35 -4.32 3.38
N VAL A 67 9.34 -4.36 4.28
CA VAL A 67 9.90 -5.61 4.80
C VAL A 67 8.87 -6.35 5.64
N GLN A 68 8.15 -5.65 6.53
CA GLN A 68 7.10 -6.25 7.35
C GLN A 68 5.96 -6.80 6.50
N ASP A 69 5.49 -6.02 5.52
CA ASP A 69 4.48 -6.45 4.55
C ASP A 69 4.94 -7.71 3.80
N SER A 70 6.20 -7.76 3.37
CA SER A 70 6.75 -8.92 2.63
C SER A 70 6.78 -10.19 3.49
N LEU A 71 7.16 -10.08 4.77
CA LEU A 71 7.12 -11.19 5.72
C LEU A 71 5.69 -11.67 5.97
N LEU A 72 4.76 -10.72 6.12
CA LEU A 72 3.37 -11.02 6.32
C LEU A 72 2.78 -11.75 5.11
N ILE A 73 3.08 -11.30 3.89
CA ILE A 73 2.66 -11.98 2.65
C ILE A 73 3.25 -13.39 2.59
N ALA A 74 4.55 -13.55 2.86
CA ALA A 74 5.21 -14.85 2.82
C ALA A 74 4.55 -15.87 3.76
N ASN A 75 4.03 -15.42 4.91
CA ASN A 75 3.34 -16.27 5.88
C ASN A 75 1.91 -16.66 5.44
N HIS A 76 1.20 -15.83 4.68
CA HIS A 76 -0.22 -16.04 4.33
C HIS A 76 -0.44 -16.61 2.93
N LEU A 77 0.45 -16.30 1.98
CA LEU A 77 0.35 -16.74 0.59
C LEU A 77 0.21 -18.28 0.42
N PRO A 78 0.85 -19.14 1.25
CA PRO A 78 0.62 -20.58 1.20
C PRO A 78 -0.83 -20.98 1.47
N ASP A 79 -1.49 -20.39 2.48
CA ASP A 79 -2.90 -20.68 2.78
C ASP A 79 -3.81 -20.19 1.65
N VAL A 80 -3.59 -18.97 1.13
CA VAL A 80 -4.35 -18.45 -0.03
C VAL A 80 -4.25 -19.39 -1.23
N ASN A 81 -3.06 -19.91 -1.53
CA ASN A 81 -2.86 -20.88 -2.60
C ASN A 81 -3.58 -22.20 -2.31
N TYR A 82 -3.47 -22.71 -1.08
CA TYR A 82 -4.15 -23.94 -0.67
C TYR A 82 -5.68 -23.81 -0.81
N GLN A 83 -6.26 -22.72 -0.31
CA GLN A 83 -7.70 -22.47 -0.41
C GLN A 83 -8.18 -22.33 -1.86
N TYR A 84 -7.39 -21.67 -2.71
CA TYR A 84 -7.65 -21.60 -4.15
C TYR A 84 -7.68 -22.99 -4.78
N GLN A 85 -6.64 -23.79 -4.56
CA GLN A 85 -6.51 -25.13 -5.12
C GLN A 85 -7.59 -26.09 -4.59
N LEU A 86 -7.89 -26.01 -3.30
CA LEU A 86 -8.98 -26.78 -2.70
C LEU A 86 -10.31 -26.44 -3.38
N ASN A 87 -10.62 -25.16 -3.56
CA ASN A 87 -11.85 -24.75 -4.24
C ASN A 87 -11.91 -25.26 -5.69
N GLU A 88 -10.82 -25.15 -6.45
CA GLU A 88 -10.76 -25.67 -7.81
C GLU A 88 -10.96 -27.20 -7.84
N SER A 89 -10.35 -27.95 -6.92
CA SER A 89 -10.51 -29.40 -6.85
C SER A 89 -11.97 -29.84 -6.61
N LEU A 90 -12.72 -29.09 -5.79
CA LEU A 90 -14.15 -29.35 -5.56
C LEU A 90 -14.98 -29.06 -6.82
N ARG A 91 -14.66 -27.97 -7.53
CA ARG A 91 -15.31 -27.60 -8.79
C ARG A 91 -15.03 -28.59 -9.90
N GLU A 92 -13.80 -29.09 -10.02
CA GLU A 92 -13.41 -30.11 -10.99
C GLU A 92 -14.18 -31.41 -10.78
N ARG A 93 -14.29 -31.87 -9.52
CA ARG A 93 -15.08 -33.05 -9.16
C ARG A 93 -16.56 -32.91 -9.51
N MET A 94 -17.11 -31.71 -9.33
CA MET A 94 -18.49 -31.40 -9.73
C MET A 94 -18.68 -31.38 -11.26
N ALA A 95 -17.63 -31.09 -12.02
CA ALA A 95 -17.67 -31.04 -13.47
C ALA A 95 -17.39 -32.41 -14.14
N MET A 96 -17.06 -33.45 -13.37
CA MET A 96 -16.78 -34.78 -13.92
C MET A 96 -18.05 -35.36 -14.58
N PRO A 97 -17.93 -36.08 -15.72
CA PRO A 97 -19.08 -36.69 -16.37
C PRO A 97 -19.87 -37.69 -15.51
N LYS A 98 -19.24 -38.24 -14.46
CA LYS A 98 -19.84 -39.18 -13.50
C LYS A 98 -20.36 -38.49 -12.22
N ALA A 99 -20.30 -37.17 -12.13
CA ALA A 99 -20.82 -36.45 -10.96
C ALA A 99 -22.33 -36.65 -10.85
N THR A 100 -22.80 -36.88 -9.62
CA THR A 100 -24.21 -37.15 -9.30
C THR A 100 -24.73 -36.16 -8.25
N VAL A 101 -26.02 -36.25 -7.93
CA VAL A 101 -26.60 -35.55 -6.77
C VAL A 101 -25.83 -35.85 -5.49
N ASP A 102 -25.42 -37.10 -5.26
CA ASP A 102 -24.61 -37.47 -4.09
C ASP A 102 -23.26 -36.75 -4.07
N THR A 103 -22.68 -36.46 -5.24
CA THR A 103 -21.44 -35.69 -5.35
C THR A 103 -21.67 -34.24 -4.87
N LEU A 104 -22.77 -33.61 -5.32
CA LEU A 104 -23.17 -32.28 -4.88
C LEU A 104 -23.40 -32.24 -3.37
N LEU A 105 -24.23 -33.15 -2.85
CA LEU A 105 -24.54 -33.21 -1.42
C LEU A 105 -23.29 -33.46 -0.58
N LYS A 106 -22.41 -34.37 -1.01
CA LYS A 106 -21.17 -34.67 -0.29
C LYS A 106 -20.28 -33.45 -0.19
N ILE A 107 -20.07 -32.75 -1.31
CA ILE A 107 -19.22 -31.55 -1.37
C ILE A 107 -19.81 -30.44 -0.52
N THR A 108 -21.06 -30.05 -0.78
CA THR A 108 -21.69 -28.89 -0.15
C THR A 108 -21.91 -29.05 1.34
N ARG A 109 -22.26 -30.26 1.80
CA ARG A 109 -22.50 -30.54 3.23
C ARG A 109 -21.21 -30.76 4.01
N ASN A 110 -20.26 -31.50 3.47
CA ASN A 110 -19.16 -32.07 4.28
C ASN A 110 -17.77 -31.52 3.96
N GLU A 111 -17.54 -30.99 2.75
CA GLU A 111 -16.18 -30.68 2.29
C GLU A 111 -15.98 -29.21 1.95
N PHE A 112 -17.00 -28.55 1.45
CA PHE A 112 -16.94 -27.15 1.09
C PHE A 112 -17.03 -26.29 2.34
N ASN A 113 -15.90 -25.68 2.69
CA ASN A 113 -15.85 -24.63 3.69
C ASN A 113 -16.05 -23.26 3.02
N PRO A 114 -17.18 -22.57 3.22
CA PRO A 114 -17.42 -21.26 2.64
C PRO A 114 -16.76 -20.14 3.47
N ASN A 115 -16.11 -20.43 4.59
CA ASN A 115 -15.43 -19.42 5.38
C ASN A 115 -14.31 -18.74 4.59
N TRP A 116 -14.06 -17.51 5.00
CA TRP A 116 -12.97 -16.69 4.52
C TRP A 116 -12.21 -16.15 5.74
N ASN A 117 -10.92 -16.49 5.81
CA ASN A 117 -10.03 -15.96 6.83
C ASN A 117 -9.71 -14.49 6.52
N ASN A 118 -9.50 -13.72 7.58
CA ASN A 118 -9.45 -12.26 7.59
C ASN A 118 -8.57 -11.65 6.48
N PRO A 119 -8.96 -10.47 5.95
CA PRO A 119 -8.14 -9.74 5.01
C PRO A 119 -6.79 -9.40 5.65
N ILE A 120 -5.74 -9.40 4.82
CA ILE A 120 -4.44 -8.87 5.22
C ILE A 120 -4.54 -7.35 5.32
N PHE A 121 -4.03 -6.81 6.41
CA PHE A 121 -3.88 -5.37 6.60
C PHE A 121 -2.42 -4.98 6.47
N TYR A 122 -2.12 -4.24 5.41
CA TYR A 122 -0.78 -3.71 5.14
C TYR A 122 -0.54 -2.40 5.90
N ASN A 123 0.71 -2.15 6.29
CA ASN A 123 1.08 -0.86 6.87
C ASN A 123 1.47 0.12 5.76
N THR A 124 0.59 1.09 5.48
CA THR A 124 0.79 2.10 4.43
C THR A 124 1.14 3.48 5.01
N ASN A 125 1.39 3.56 6.33
CA ASN A 125 1.57 4.82 7.04
C ASN A 125 2.82 5.58 6.58
N ALA A 126 3.94 4.90 6.35
CA ALA A 126 5.15 5.57 5.88
C ALA A 126 4.96 6.19 4.49
N TYR A 127 4.34 5.47 3.56
CA TYR A 127 4.02 6.00 2.23
C TYR A 127 3.05 7.18 2.31
N LYS A 128 1.97 7.05 3.08
CA LYS A 128 1.00 8.13 3.27
C LYS A 128 1.67 9.38 3.84
N SER A 129 2.49 9.22 4.88
CA SER A 129 3.28 10.31 5.46
C SER A 129 4.22 10.96 4.44
N LEU A 130 4.93 10.15 3.65
CA LEU A 130 5.84 10.62 2.59
C LEU A 130 5.10 11.47 1.53
N ASN A 131 3.88 11.06 1.17
CA ASN A 131 3.04 11.76 0.22
C ASN A 131 2.41 13.04 0.84
N ASP A 132 1.82 12.93 2.02
CA ASP A 132 1.10 14.03 2.69
C ASP A 132 2.02 15.17 3.14
N THR A 133 3.29 14.87 3.46
CA THR A 133 4.30 15.86 3.84
C THR A 133 4.96 16.55 2.64
N GLY A 134 4.70 16.09 1.42
CA GLY A 134 5.39 16.58 0.21
C GLY A 134 6.85 16.12 0.09
N LEU A 135 7.35 15.28 1.01
CA LEU A 135 8.71 14.72 0.93
C LEU A 135 8.90 13.86 -0.33
N ILE A 136 7.82 13.29 -0.85
CA ILE A 136 7.84 12.56 -2.13
C ILE A 136 8.23 13.43 -3.33
N ASP A 137 8.09 14.75 -3.24
CA ASP A 137 8.39 15.65 -4.35
C ASP A 137 9.83 16.15 -4.37
N VAL A 138 10.57 16.02 -3.25
CA VAL A 138 11.97 16.45 -3.15
C VAL A 138 12.98 15.36 -3.46
N MET A 139 12.54 14.10 -3.59
CA MET A 139 13.43 12.98 -3.93
C MET A 139 13.73 12.91 -5.43
N ASN A 140 14.70 12.09 -5.80
CA ASN A 140 15.04 11.88 -7.20
C ASN A 140 13.87 11.26 -8.00
N ASP A 141 13.75 11.66 -9.28
CA ASP A 141 12.61 11.28 -10.13
C ASP A 141 12.47 9.77 -10.32
N SER A 142 13.59 9.03 -10.36
CA SER A 142 13.58 7.58 -10.51
C SER A 142 12.94 6.89 -9.31
N LEU A 143 13.38 7.21 -8.09
CA LEU A 143 12.84 6.65 -6.86
C LEU A 143 11.39 7.08 -6.63
N LYS A 144 11.09 8.35 -6.93
CA LYS A 144 9.73 8.89 -6.90
C LYS A 144 8.78 8.08 -7.78
N ALA A 145 9.16 7.84 -9.03
CA ALA A 145 8.37 7.05 -9.97
C ALA A 145 8.19 5.62 -9.45
N HIS A 146 9.27 4.95 -9.04
CA HIS A 146 9.21 3.58 -8.54
C HIS A 146 8.29 3.44 -7.31
N ILE A 147 8.38 4.36 -6.34
CA ILE A 147 7.47 4.38 -5.17
C ILE A 147 6.02 4.56 -5.62
N LYS A 148 5.74 5.55 -6.49
CA LYS A 148 4.37 5.83 -6.94
C LYS A 148 3.78 4.66 -7.73
N ASP A 149 4.54 4.07 -8.65
CA ASP A 149 4.08 2.97 -9.48
C ASP A 149 3.77 1.73 -8.64
N TYR A 150 4.62 1.41 -7.65
CA TYR A 150 4.37 0.33 -6.70
C TYR A 150 3.06 0.52 -5.93
N TYR A 151 2.87 1.68 -5.30
CA TYR A 151 1.67 1.91 -4.48
C TYR A 151 0.40 2.06 -5.32
N ASN A 152 0.48 2.66 -6.51
CA ASN A 152 -0.66 2.72 -7.42
C ASN A 152 -1.12 1.31 -7.83
N GLY A 153 -0.19 0.43 -8.19
CA GLY A 153 -0.52 -0.95 -8.54
C GLY A 153 -1.04 -1.75 -7.34
N LYS A 154 -0.44 -1.54 -6.15
CA LYS A 154 -0.89 -2.16 -4.89
C LYS A 154 -2.32 -1.76 -4.55
N PHE A 155 -2.61 -0.46 -4.47
CA PHE A 155 -3.95 0.02 -4.11
C PHE A 155 -5.03 -0.36 -5.14
N TYR A 156 -4.68 -0.40 -6.42
CA TYR A 156 -5.59 -0.90 -7.45
C TYR A 156 -6.03 -2.35 -7.16
N ARG A 157 -5.08 -3.23 -6.83
CA ARG A 157 -5.35 -4.63 -6.51
C ARG A 157 -6.06 -4.81 -5.18
N GLU A 158 -5.65 -4.07 -4.15
CA GLU A 158 -6.34 -4.06 -2.86
C GLU A 158 -7.81 -3.67 -3.03
N GLY A 159 -8.11 -2.64 -3.82
CA GLY A 159 -9.48 -2.24 -4.12
C GLY A 159 -10.28 -3.32 -4.85
N MET A 160 -9.65 -4.06 -5.77
CA MET A 160 -10.30 -5.21 -6.41
C MET A 160 -10.60 -6.34 -5.41
N VAL A 161 -9.64 -6.65 -4.52
CA VAL A 161 -9.80 -7.66 -3.46
C VAL A 161 -10.91 -7.26 -2.48
N GLU A 162 -10.97 -5.99 -2.09
CA GLU A 162 -12.02 -5.46 -1.21
C GLU A 162 -13.41 -5.59 -1.86
N SER A 163 -13.51 -5.20 -3.14
CA SER A 163 -14.77 -5.30 -3.89
C SER A 163 -15.27 -6.74 -3.97
N ILE A 164 -14.43 -7.68 -4.41
CA ILE A 164 -14.85 -9.09 -4.53
C ILE A 164 -15.12 -9.73 -3.17
N THR A 165 -14.40 -9.29 -2.12
CA THR A 165 -14.67 -9.73 -0.74
C THR A 165 -16.09 -9.37 -0.32
N LYS A 166 -16.53 -8.14 -0.61
CA LYS A 166 -17.89 -7.68 -0.29
C LYS A 166 -18.93 -8.53 -1.02
N ASP A 167 -18.73 -8.78 -2.30
CA ASP A 167 -19.64 -9.62 -3.09
C ASP A 167 -19.67 -11.07 -2.60
N TYR A 168 -18.50 -11.63 -2.26
CA TYR A 168 -18.39 -12.96 -1.69
C TYR A 168 -19.13 -13.07 -0.35
N ARG A 169 -18.98 -12.08 0.54
CA ARG A 169 -19.70 -12.04 1.83
C ARG A 169 -21.21 -12.02 1.64
N ALA A 170 -21.72 -11.30 0.65
CA ALA A 170 -23.15 -11.30 0.33
C ALA A 170 -23.63 -12.69 -0.14
N LYS A 171 -22.84 -13.39 -0.96
CA LYS A 171 -23.14 -14.76 -1.39
C LYS A 171 -23.01 -15.77 -0.25
N LEU A 172 -22.03 -15.59 0.62
CA LEU A 172 -21.85 -16.38 1.82
C LEU A 172 -23.08 -16.29 2.73
N ALA A 173 -23.55 -15.08 3.04
CA ALA A 173 -24.74 -14.86 3.87
C ALA A 173 -25.96 -15.63 3.32
N GLN A 174 -26.25 -15.46 2.02
CA GLN A 174 -27.35 -16.18 1.36
C GLN A 174 -27.22 -17.70 1.47
N TYR A 175 -26.00 -18.23 1.33
CA TYR A 175 -25.74 -19.66 1.42
C TYR A 175 -25.95 -20.18 2.84
N VAL A 176 -25.38 -19.52 3.85
CA VAL A 176 -25.41 -19.98 5.24
C VAL A 176 -26.76 -19.75 5.93
N ASP A 177 -27.59 -18.83 5.42
CA ASP A 177 -28.98 -18.67 5.85
C ASP A 177 -29.87 -19.85 5.43
N THR A 178 -29.45 -20.60 4.40
CA THR A 178 -30.25 -21.71 3.83
C THR A 178 -29.66 -23.09 4.15
N TYR A 179 -28.34 -23.22 4.09
CA TYR A 179 -27.66 -24.51 4.18
C TYR A 179 -26.64 -24.52 5.32
N THR A 180 -26.66 -25.58 6.13
CA THR A 180 -25.55 -25.87 7.04
C THR A 180 -24.35 -26.34 6.25
N PHE A 181 -23.15 -26.14 6.81
CA PHE A 181 -21.90 -26.64 6.26
C PHE A 181 -21.05 -27.20 7.39
N GLY A 182 -20.53 -28.40 7.20
CA GLY A 182 -19.93 -29.22 8.26
C GLY A 182 -18.42 -29.28 8.24
N SER A 183 -17.74 -28.25 7.73
CA SER A 183 -16.29 -28.32 7.53
C SER A 183 -15.45 -28.00 8.79
N THR A 184 -16.05 -27.49 9.87
CA THR A 184 -15.32 -27.14 11.12
C THR A 184 -16.20 -27.22 12.37
N ASP A 185 -15.58 -27.50 13.52
CA ASP A 185 -16.25 -27.52 14.85
C ASP A 185 -16.88 -26.18 15.23
N LEU A 186 -16.37 -25.06 14.69
CA LEU A 186 -16.89 -23.71 14.95
C LEU A 186 -18.29 -23.47 14.39
N HIS A 187 -18.72 -24.27 13.39
CA HIS A 187 -20.02 -24.12 12.75
C HIS A 187 -20.96 -25.30 13.01
N ASP A 188 -20.59 -26.20 13.94
CA ASP A 188 -21.48 -27.28 14.35
C ASP A 188 -22.72 -26.73 15.07
N GLN A 189 -23.89 -26.93 14.45
CA GLN A 189 -25.21 -26.61 15.02
C GLN A 189 -25.89 -27.84 15.63
N GLY A 190 -25.18 -28.97 15.70
CA GLY A 190 -25.64 -30.24 16.19
C GLY A 190 -26.38 -31.07 15.13
N LYS A 191 -26.36 -32.39 15.31
CA LYS A 191 -26.92 -33.38 14.36
C LYS A 191 -28.39 -33.16 14.03
N LEU A 192 -29.19 -32.62 14.95
CA LEU A 192 -30.63 -32.39 14.71
C LEU A 192 -30.83 -31.30 13.66
N ILE A 193 -30.22 -30.12 13.83
CA ILE A 193 -30.37 -29.01 12.89
C ILE A 193 -29.84 -29.40 11.52
N ASP A 194 -28.64 -30.00 11.47
CA ASP A 194 -28.07 -30.48 10.22
C ASP A 194 -28.98 -31.52 9.54
N SER A 195 -29.55 -32.47 10.29
CA SER A 195 -30.47 -33.45 9.72
C SER A 195 -31.74 -32.83 9.12
N LEU A 196 -32.27 -31.76 9.74
CA LEU A 196 -33.49 -31.10 9.28
C LEU A 196 -33.25 -30.26 8.02
N VAL A 197 -32.12 -29.54 7.96
CA VAL A 197 -31.75 -28.74 6.78
C VAL A 197 -31.53 -29.63 5.55
N TRP A 198 -30.96 -30.82 5.73
CA TRP A 198 -30.64 -31.74 4.64
C TRP A 198 -31.73 -32.78 4.30
N LYS A 199 -32.88 -32.78 4.98
CA LYS A 199 -33.92 -33.82 4.81
C LYS A 199 -34.68 -33.70 3.48
N ASP A 200 -35.10 -32.49 3.12
CA ASP A 200 -36.00 -32.21 1.99
C ASP A 200 -35.45 -31.05 1.14
N ILE A 201 -34.22 -31.19 0.65
CA ILE A 201 -33.51 -30.08 0.01
C ILE A 201 -34.05 -29.77 -1.39
N ASP A 202 -34.12 -28.48 -1.73
CA ASP A 202 -34.21 -28.04 -3.12
C ASP A 202 -32.83 -28.18 -3.81
N LEU A 203 -32.68 -29.23 -4.62
CA LEU A 203 -31.45 -29.54 -5.35
C LEU A 203 -31.09 -28.49 -6.40
N ALA A 204 -32.09 -27.87 -7.04
CA ALA A 204 -31.85 -26.85 -8.05
C ALA A 204 -31.33 -25.58 -7.39
N HIS A 205 -31.94 -25.18 -6.26
CA HIS A 205 -31.45 -24.07 -5.46
C HIS A 205 -30.04 -24.33 -4.91
N LEU A 206 -29.77 -25.53 -4.37
CA LEU A 206 -28.44 -25.85 -3.84
C LEU A 206 -27.38 -25.79 -4.94
N ALA A 207 -27.66 -26.34 -6.13
CA ALA A 207 -26.74 -26.32 -7.24
C ALA A 207 -26.43 -24.87 -7.68
N ALA A 208 -27.45 -24.01 -7.77
CA ALA A 208 -27.27 -22.60 -8.10
C ALA A 208 -26.51 -21.82 -7.01
N ALA A 209 -26.83 -22.06 -5.74
CA ALA A 209 -26.18 -21.43 -4.60
C ALA A 209 -24.69 -21.83 -4.54
N PHE A 210 -24.38 -23.12 -4.66
CA PHE A 210 -23.01 -23.63 -4.70
C PHE A 210 -22.23 -23.11 -5.90
N GLN A 211 -22.84 -23.08 -7.10
CA GLN A 211 -22.23 -22.52 -8.29
C GLN A 211 -21.82 -21.06 -8.05
N GLY A 212 -22.72 -20.26 -7.47
CA GLY A 212 -22.47 -18.86 -7.15
C GLY A 212 -21.33 -18.70 -6.15
N ILE A 213 -21.48 -19.26 -4.94
CA ILE A 213 -20.51 -19.06 -3.87
C ILE A 213 -19.12 -19.62 -4.22
N SER A 214 -19.04 -20.80 -4.84
CA SER A 214 -17.74 -21.36 -5.25
C SER A 214 -17.06 -20.50 -6.33
N ASN A 215 -17.83 -19.87 -7.23
CA ASN A 215 -17.27 -19.00 -8.27
C ASN A 215 -16.73 -17.69 -7.70
N PHE A 216 -17.46 -17.07 -6.77
CA PHE A 216 -16.96 -15.88 -6.08
C PHE A 216 -15.76 -16.22 -5.19
N LYS A 217 -15.75 -17.38 -4.52
CA LYS A 217 -14.57 -17.86 -3.76
C LYS A 217 -13.34 -18.00 -4.66
N ARG A 218 -13.49 -18.62 -5.85
CA ARG A 218 -12.42 -18.73 -6.85
C ARG A 218 -11.85 -17.37 -7.24
N ILE A 219 -12.71 -16.41 -7.57
CA ILE A 219 -12.27 -15.07 -7.99
C ILE A 219 -11.57 -14.36 -6.83
N LEU A 220 -12.14 -14.42 -5.62
CA LEU A 220 -11.56 -13.84 -4.41
C LEU A 220 -10.12 -14.34 -4.20
N PHE A 221 -9.92 -15.65 -4.06
CA PHE A 221 -8.59 -16.19 -3.80
C PHE A 221 -7.60 -15.97 -4.95
N ARG A 222 -8.07 -15.94 -6.20
CA ARG A 222 -7.23 -15.59 -7.36
C ARG A 222 -6.75 -14.15 -7.30
N LEU A 223 -7.64 -13.19 -7.02
CA LEU A 223 -7.29 -11.78 -6.94
C LEU A 223 -6.43 -11.49 -5.71
N THR A 224 -6.73 -12.12 -4.57
CA THR A 224 -5.91 -12.05 -3.37
C THR A 224 -4.49 -12.59 -3.62
N LYS A 225 -4.37 -13.71 -4.35
CA LYS A 225 -3.07 -14.24 -4.77
C LYS A 225 -2.30 -13.26 -5.66
N ASP A 226 -2.96 -12.72 -6.69
CA ASP A 226 -2.36 -11.75 -7.62
C ASP A 226 -1.86 -10.49 -6.90
N GLU A 227 -2.65 -9.96 -5.97
CA GLU A 227 -2.26 -8.84 -5.11
C GLU A 227 -1.00 -9.18 -4.30
N MET A 228 -1.00 -10.30 -3.58
CA MET A 228 0.13 -10.72 -2.76
C MET A 228 1.41 -10.94 -3.57
N GLU A 229 1.31 -11.61 -4.72
CA GLU A 229 2.44 -11.87 -5.61
C GLU A 229 3.00 -10.57 -6.19
N TYR A 230 2.12 -9.64 -6.59
CA TYR A 230 2.52 -8.30 -7.02
C TYR A 230 3.25 -7.56 -5.89
N SER A 231 2.65 -7.50 -4.70
CA SER A 231 3.17 -6.79 -3.55
C SER A 231 4.54 -7.34 -3.12
N LEU A 232 4.73 -8.66 -3.11
CA LEU A 232 5.98 -9.32 -2.74
C LEU A 232 7.09 -9.15 -3.80
N SER A 233 6.73 -9.28 -5.08
CA SER A 233 7.71 -9.18 -6.17
C SER A 233 8.26 -7.75 -6.30
N ASN A 234 7.37 -6.76 -6.26
CA ASN A 234 7.73 -5.37 -6.48
C ASN A 234 8.30 -4.68 -5.22
N SER A 235 7.91 -5.11 -4.00
CA SER A 235 8.52 -4.59 -2.76
C SER A 235 10.02 -4.85 -2.71
N LYS A 236 10.48 -6.02 -3.18
CA LYS A 236 11.90 -6.37 -3.22
C LYS A 236 12.71 -5.41 -4.08
N GLY A 237 12.23 -5.10 -5.28
CA GLY A 237 12.88 -4.14 -6.18
C GLY A 237 12.88 -2.73 -5.58
N LEU A 238 11.77 -2.33 -4.95
CA LEU A 238 11.67 -1.01 -4.32
C LEU A 238 12.61 -0.87 -3.12
N ILE A 239 12.72 -1.90 -2.27
CA ILE A 239 13.65 -1.91 -1.12
C ILE A 239 15.09 -1.72 -1.60
N GLN A 240 15.50 -2.41 -2.67
CA GLN A 240 16.84 -2.25 -3.25
C GLN A 240 17.09 -0.83 -3.76
N HIS A 241 16.09 -0.22 -4.40
CA HIS A 241 16.21 1.15 -4.89
C HIS A 241 16.28 2.18 -3.75
N ILE A 242 15.54 1.96 -2.66
CA ILE A 242 15.64 2.77 -1.45
C ILE A 242 17.03 2.66 -0.84
N ASP A 243 17.59 1.45 -0.75
CA ASP A 243 18.93 1.23 -0.18
C ASP A 243 20.02 1.95 -0.99
N GLN A 244 19.98 1.83 -2.32
CA GLN A 244 20.89 2.57 -3.20
C GLN A 244 20.81 4.09 -3.01
N ASN A 245 19.61 4.62 -2.74
CA ASN A 245 19.44 6.06 -2.52
C ASN A 245 19.94 6.50 -1.15
N LEU A 246 19.77 5.67 -0.11
CA LEU A 246 20.30 5.94 1.21
C LEU A 246 21.84 5.89 1.22
N ASP A 247 22.43 4.89 0.57
CA ASP A 247 23.89 4.71 0.49
C ASP A 247 24.57 5.83 -0.32
N ALA A 248 23.88 6.43 -1.29
CA ALA A 248 24.41 7.56 -2.08
C ALA A 248 24.44 8.89 -1.30
N ASN A 249 23.75 8.97 -0.16
CA ASN A 249 23.60 10.18 0.65
C ASN A 249 24.42 10.15 1.95
N ASP A 250 25.08 9.02 2.27
CA ASP A 250 26.02 8.84 3.38
C ASP A 250 27.48 9.09 2.92
#